data_AF-A0A0K2VLA0-F1
#
_entry.id   AF-A0A0K2VLA0-F1
#
_cell.length_a   1.000
_cell.length_b   1.000
_cell.length_c   1.000
_cell.angle_alpha   90.00
_cell.angle_beta   90.00
_cell.angle_gamma   90.00
#
_symmetry.space_group_name_H-M   'P 1'
#
loop_
_entity.id
_entity.type
_entity.pdbx_description
1 polymer ?
#
loop_
_entity_poly.entity_id
_entity_poly.type
_entity_poly.pdbx_seq_one_letter_code
_entity_poly.pdbx_strand_id
1 'polypeptide(L)'
;QNTNKIVSKAIVHFLVLGSALAAPQYQSPIYTSTQSPEPYSYQYAVQDAESGNDFSAEESSDGQVVSGSYRVLLPDGRVKFVNNHVEGDSGFVADVKYEETPHNVVGPQDKYV
;
A
#
# COMPACT_ATOMS: atom_id res chain seq x y z
N GLN A 1 33.00 35.16 -36.41
CA GLN A 1 33.68 35.20 -35.10
C GLN A 1 32.65 35.80 -34.14
N ASN A 2 31.83 35.09 -33.37
CA ASN A 2 32.07 33.88 -32.59
C ASN A 2 30.92 32.87 -32.64
N THR A 3 31.36 31.61 -32.67
CA THR A 3 30.64 30.35 -32.54
C THR A 3 30.13 30.15 -31.12
N ASN A 4 28.90 29.65 -30.95
CA ASN A 4 28.55 28.68 -29.92
C ASN A 4 27.35 27.84 -30.40
N LYS A 5 27.67 26.62 -30.79
CA LYS A 5 26.75 25.56 -31.23
C LYS A 5 26.04 25.01 -30.00
N ILE A 6 24.71 25.06 -29.93
CA ILE A 6 23.91 23.97 -29.31
C ILE A 6 22.59 23.88 -30.09
N VAL A 7 22.47 22.80 -30.86
CA VAL A 7 21.24 22.33 -31.49
C VAL A 7 20.26 21.99 -30.36
N SER A 8 19.24 22.82 -30.15
CA SER A 8 18.24 22.60 -29.10
C SER A 8 16.95 22.04 -29.71
N LYS A 9 16.78 20.73 -29.51
CA LYS A 9 15.55 19.90 -29.56
C LYS A 9 14.32 20.51 -30.24
N ALA A 10 13.95 19.95 -31.39
CA ALA A 10 12.58 20.02 -31.88
C ALA A 10 11.66 19.26 -30.90
N ILE A 11 11.04 19.99 -29.97
CA ILE A 11 9.86 19.49 -29.25
C ILE A 11 8.65 19.86 -30.10
N VAL A 12 8.19 18.89 -30.88
CA VAL A 12 6.92 18.93 -31.60
C VAL A 12 5.81 19.19 -30.59
N HIS A 13 5.23 20.38 -30.62
CA HIS A 13 4.01 20.68 -29.87
C HIS A 13 2.83 20.00 -30.58
N PHE A 14 2.36 18.89 -30.03
CA PHE A 14 1.06 18.33 -30.40
C PHE A 14 -0.01 19.06 -29.58
N LEU A 15 -0.60 20.11 -30.17
CA LEU A 15 -1.78 20.76 -29.63
C LEU A 15 -2.99 19.86 -29.89
N VAL A 16 -3.31 18.99 -28.94
CA VAL A 16 -4.61 18.31 -28.90
C VAL A 16 -5.59 19.24 -28.19
N LEU A 17 -6.46 19.89 -28.97
CA LEU A 17 -7.64 20.60 -28.46
C LEU A 17 -8.68 19.58 -28.00
N GLY A 18 -8.49 19.03 -26.81
CA GLY A 18 -9.53 18.29 -26.09
C GLY A 18 -10.33 19.26 -25.22
N SER A 19 -11.61 19.48 -25.55
CA SER A 19 -12.54 20.18 -24.67
C SER A 19 -12.73 19.37 -23.39
N ALA A 20 -11.97 19.72 -22.34
CA ALA A 20 -12.13 19.12 -21.03
C ALA A 20 -13.37 19.71 -20.34
N LEU A 21 -14.35 18.86 -20.05
CA LEU A 21 -15.27 19.11 -18.94
C LEU A 21 -14.38 19.26 -17.71
N ALA A 22 -14.32 20.46 -17.13
CA ALA A 22 -13.50 20.70 -15.95
C ALA A 22 -14.04 19.88 -14.77
N ALA A 23 -13.45 18.71 -14.54
CA ALA A 23 -13.65 17.98 -13.29
C ALA A 23 -13.07 18.85 -12.17
N PRO A 24 -13.76 19.00 -11.03
CA PRO A 24 -13.23 19.74 -9.89
C PRO A 24 -11.87 19.16 -9.53
N GLN A 25 -10.83 19.99 -9.61
CA GLN A 25 -9.51 19.64 -9.10
C GLN A 25 -9.63 19.57 -7.58
N TYR A 26 -9.57 18.36 -7.03
CA TYR A 26 -9.50 18.17 -5.58
C TYR A 26 -8.18 18.77 -5.10
N GLN A 27 -8.24 19.98 -4.52
CA GLN A 27 -7.11 20.56 -3.82
C GLN A 27 -7.03 19.88 -2.46
N SER A 28 -6.09 18.94 -2.32
CA SER A 28 -5.77 18.37 -1.02
C SER A 28 -5.31 19.49 -0.09
N PRO A 29 -5.89 19.65 1.11
CA PRO A 29 -5.39 20.63 2.07
C PRO A 29 -3.91 20.36 2.38
N ILE A 30 -3.09 21.42 2.35
CA ILE A 30 -1.69 21.37 2.80
C ILE A 30 -1.72 21.38 4.33
N TYR A 31 -1.48 20.22 4.94
CA TYR A 31 -1.25 20.14 6.37
C TYR A 31 0.22 20.46 6.66
N THR A 32 0.52 21.68 7.09
CA THR A 32 1.84 22.00 7.65
C THR A 32 1.86 21.53 9.11
N SER A 33 2.24 20.27 9.35
CA SER A 33 2.64 19.85 10.69
C SER A 33 3.99 20.48 11.00
N THR A 34 4.06 21.30 12.06
CA THR A 34 5.33 21.80 12.59
C THR A 34 6.04 20.77 13.48
N GLN A 35 5.38 19.65 13.75
CA GLN A 35 5.90 18.58 14.61
C GLN A 35 6.50 17.48 13.73
N SER A 36 7.75 17.11 14.03
CA SER A 36 8.40 15.94 13.43
C SER A 36 7.58 14.69 13.77
N PRO A 37 7.47 13.70 12.87
CA PRO A 37 6.86 12.43 13.22
C PRO A 37 7.59 11.82 14.41
N GLU A 38 6.84 11.33 15.39
CA GLU A 38 7.38 10.64 16.57
C GLU A 38 7.37 9.12 16.34
N PRO A 39 8.34 8.38 16.89
CA PRO A 39 8.34 6.93 16.82
C PRO A 39 7.08 6.32 17.44
N TYR A 40 6.59 5.25 16.85
CA TYR A 40 5.47 4.47 17.38
C TYR A 40 5.63 2.99 17.08
N SER A 41 4.87 2.17 17.79
CA SER A 41 4.71 0.75 17.49
C SER A 41 3.36 0.26 17.99
N TYR A 42 2.72 -0.59 17.20
CA TYR A 42 1.52 -1.31 17.61
C TYR A 42 1.53 -2.74 17.08
N GLN A 43 0.79 -3.61 17.76
CA GLN A 43 0.52 -4.96 17.31
C GLN A 43 -0.83 -5.43 17.84
N TYR A 44 -1.53 -6.25 17.05
CA TYR A 44 -2.72 -6.97 17.49
C TYR A 44 -2.88 -8.28 16.73
N ALA A 45 -3.62 -9.21 17.33
CA ALA A 45 -3.97 -10.48 16.73
C ALA A 45 -5.37 -10.91 17.17
N VAL A 46 -6.11 -11.54 16.27
CA VAL A 46 -7.37 -12.22 16.51
C VAL A 46 -7.19 -13.66 16.08
N GLN A 47 -7.53 -14.57 16.99
CA GLN A 47 -7.61 -15.99 16.73
C GLN A 47 -8.88 -16.50 17.39
N ASP A 48 -9.94 -16.62 16.60
CA ASP A 48 -11.25 -17.07 17.05
C ASP A 48 -11.65 -18.34 16.30
N ALA A 49 -11.63 -19.46 17.01
CA ALA A 49 -11.95 -20.77 16.46
C ALA A 49 -13.44 -20.92 16.12
N GLU A 50 -14.33 -20.18 16.79
CA GLU A 50 -15.78 -20.30 16.54
C GLU A 50 -16.17 -19.65 15.21
N SER A 51 -15.68 -18.43 14.96
CA SER A 51 -15.90 -17.75 13.67
C SER A 51 -14.92 -18.17 12.57
N GLY A 52 -13.80 -18.81 12.92
CA GLY A 52 -12.72 -19.15 11.99
C GLY A 52 -11.83 -17.95 11.63
N ASN A 53 -11.95 -16.82 12.35
CA ASN A 53 -11.14 -15.64 12.11
C ASN A 53 -9.71 -15.82 12.64
N ASP A 54 -8.71 -15.74 11.74
CA ASP A 54 -7.29 -15.62 12.09
C ASP A 54 -6.66 -14.47 11.30
N PHE A 55 -6.29 -13.40 12.01
CA PHE A 55 -5.56 -12.29 11.44
C PHE A 55 -4.68 -11.61 12.49
N SER A 56 -3.56 -11.04 12.04
CA SER A 56 -2.70 -10.23 12.88
C SER A 56 -2.11 -9.08 12.08
N ALA A 57 -1.79 -7.99 12.76
CA ALA A 57 -1.02 -6.90 12.19
C ALA A 57 -0.04 -6.33 13.21
N GLU A 58 1.09 -5.85 12.71
CA GLU A 58 2.09 -5.11 13.45
C GLU A 58 2.63 -4.00 12.56
N GLU A 59 2.96 -2.86 13.16
CA GLU A 59 3.62 -1.76 12.46
C GLU A 59 4.45 -0.97 13.47
N SER A 60 5.58 -0.46 13.00
CA SER A 60 6.38 0.49 13.74
C SER A 60 6.92 1.58 12.84
N SER A 61 7.21 2.72 13.46
CA SER A 61 7.96 3.80 12.83
C SER A 61 9.01 4.34 13.78
N ASP A 62 10.16 4.70 13.22
CA ASP A 62 11.21 5.46 13.91
C ASP A 62 11.08 6.98 13.69
N GLY A 63 9.98 7.42 13.09
CA GLY A 63 9.73 8.81 12.68
C GLY A 63 10.15 9.12 11.24
N GLN A 64 10.93 8.26 10.59
CA GLN A 64 11.41 8.44 9.21
C GLN A 64 10.96 7.32 8.28
N VAL A 65 11.01 6.10 8.80
CA VAL A 65 10.60 4.87 8.12
C VAL A 65 9.39 4.29 8.83
N VAL A 66 8.42 3.81 8.07
CA VAL A 66 7.33 2.96 8.57
C VAL A 66 7.55 1.56 8.01
N SER A 67 7.49 0.55 8.87
CA SER A 67 7.52 -0.85 8.46
C SER A 67 6.48 -1.64 9.23
N GLY A 68 5.72 -2.47 8.52
CA GLY A 68 4.67 -3.27 9.13
C GLY A 68 4.42 -4.56 8.38
N SER A 69 3.74 -5.47 9.05
CA SER A 69 3.27 -6.72 8.45
C SER A 69 1.83 -7.00 8.86
N TYR A 70 1.08 -7.66 7.99
CA TYR A 70 -0.19 -8.26 8.39
C TYR A 70 -0.41 -9.61 7.71
N ARG A 71 -1.18 -10.46 8.39
CA ARG A 71 -1.63 -11.75 7.85
C ARG A 71 -3.14 -11.89 7.98
N VAL A 72 -3.76 -12.55 7.01
CA VAL A 72 -5.19 -12.85 7.01
C VAL A 72 -5.40 -14.25 6.46
N LEU A 73 -6.10 -15.11 7.20
CA LEU A 73 -6.63 -16.37 6.68
C LEU A 73 -7.76 -16.08 5.68
N LEU A 74 -7.64 -16.57 4.46
CA LEU A 74 -8.62 -16.38 3.40
C LEU A 74 -9.68 -17.48 3.42
N PRO A 75 -10.87 -17.24 2.83
CA PRO A 75 -11.94 -18.23 2.73
C PRO A 75 -11.56 -19.53 2.02
N ASP A 76 -10.51 -19.51 1.18
CA ASP A 76 -9.98 -20.68 0.48
C ASP A 76 -8.93 -21.46 1.30
N GLY A 77 -8.69 -21.07 2.56
CA GLY A 77 -7.77 -21.72 3.49
C GLY A 77 -6.30 -21.32 3.32
N ARG A 78 -5.97 -20.44 2.37
CA ARG A 78 -4.62 -19.88 2.25
C ARG A 78 -4.44 -18.69 3.18
N VAL A 79 -3.22 -18.47 3.66
CA VAL A 79 -2.87 -17.21 4.33
C VAL A 79 -2.30 -16.21 3.32
N LYS A 80 -2.82 -14.98 3.36
CA LYS A 80 -2.21 -13.81 2.72
C LYS A 80 -1.27 -13.15 3.71
N PHE A 81 -0.03 -12.94 3.31
CA PHE A 81 0.97 -12.17 4.04
C PHE A 81 1.26 -10.88 3.28
N VAL A 82 1.32 -9.77 4.00
CA VAL A 82 1.72 -8.49 3.42
C VAL A 82 2.77 -7.84 4.30
N ASN A 83 3.88 -7.45 3.69
CA ASN A 83 4.88 -6.61 4.32
C ASN A 83 4.83 -5.24 3.67
N ASN A 84 4.70 -4.19 4.48
CA ASN A 84 4.60 -2.82 4.04
C ASN A 84 5.84 -2.03 4.46
N HIS A 85 6.22 -1.07 3.63
CA HIS A 85 7.31 -0.16 3.89
C HIS A 85 7.01 1.22 3.31
N VAL A 86 7.36 2.26 4.07
CA VAL A 86 7.31 3.67 3.66
C VAL A 86 8.61 4.33 4.08
N GLU A 87 9.34 4.89 3.13
CA GLU A 87 10.57 5.65 3.37
C GLU A 87 10.63 6.85 2.41
N GLY A 88 10.78 8.07 2.95
CA GLY A 88 10.89 9.29 2.15
C GLY A 88 9.76 9.43 1.13
N ASP A 89 10.12 9.64 -0.14
CA ASP A 89 9.17 9.82 -1.25
C ASP A 89 8.71 8.51 -1.92
N SER A 90 9.05 7.33 -1.36
CA SER A 90 8.67 6.03 -1.93
C SER A 90 7.15 5.80 -1.99
N GLY A 91 6.39 6.50 -1.14
CA GLY A 91 4.98 6.21 -0.91
C GLY A 91 4.79 4.87 -0.20
N PHE A 92 3.57 4.33 -0.27
CA PHE A 92 3.27 3.03 0.33
C PHE A 92 3.68 1.88 -0.60
N VAL A 93 4.67 1.09 -0.18
CA VAL A 93 5.16 -0.09 -0.91
C VAL A 93 4.76 -1.34 -0.14
N ALA A 94 4.21 -2.33 -0.84
CA ALA A 94 3.75 -3.58 -0.23
C ALA A 94 4.19 -4.83 -1.01
N ASP A 95 4.86 -5.74 -0.32
CA ASP A 95 5.15 -7.09 -0.78
C ASP A 95 4.03 -8.04 -0.32
N VAL A 96 3.20 -8.50 -1.26
CA VAL A 96 2.08 -9.40 -1.00
C VAL A 96 2.46 -10.82 -1.40
N LYS A 97 2.32 -11.76 -0.46
CA LYS A 97 2.54 -13.19 -0.67
C LYS A 97 1.31 -13.98 -0.23
N TYR A 98 1.17 -15.17 -0.81
CA TYR A 98 0.15 -16.13 -0.44
C TYR A 98 0.84 -17.45 -0.13
N GLU A 99 0.24 -18.26 0.73
CA GLU A 99 0.69 -19.64 0.87
C GLU A 99 0.40 -20.43 -0.41
N GLU A 100 1.38 -21.25 -0.80
CA GLU A 100 1.35 -22.07 -2.02
C GLU A 100 0.27 -23.17 -1.94
N THR A 101 -0.07 -23.61 -0.72
CA THR A 101 -1.08 -24.63 -0.45
C THR A 101 -1.96 -24.20 0.71
N PRO A 102 -3.29 -24.42 0.66
CA PRO A 102 -4.15 -24.21 1.82
C PRO A 102 -3.63 -25.03 3.00
N HIS A 103 -3.55 -24.43 4.19
CA HIS A 103 -3.47 -25.25 5.40
C HIS A 103 -4.79 -26.00 5.52
N ASN A 104 -4.73 -27.29 5.85
CA ASN A 104 -5.92 -28.12 6.02
C ASN A 104 -6.92 -27.42 6.97
N VAL A 105 -7.93 -26.78 6.37
CA VAL A 105 -9.10 -26.32 7.11
C VAL A 105 -9.88 -27.58 7.42
N VAL A 106 -9.60 -28.21 8.56
CA VAL A 106 -10.55 -29.14 9.17
C VAL A 106 -11.68 -28.26 9.72
N GLY A 107 -12.51 -27.76 8.81
CA GLY A 107 -13.82 -27.19 9.12
C GLY A 107 -14.88 -28.29 8.98
N PRO A 108 -15.94 -28.29 9.80
CA PRO A 108 -16.99 -29.30 9.72
C PRO A 108 -17.74 -29.17 8.39
N GLN A 109 -17.41 -30.03 7.42
CA GLN A 109 -18.03 -30.09 6.10
C GLN A 109 -19.35 -30.88 6.08
N ASP A 110 -20.11 -30.92 7.18
CA ASP A 110 -21.39 -31.67 7.23
C ASP A 110 -22.48 -30.95 8.06
N LYS A 111 -22.75 -29.64 7.89
CA LYS A 111 -23.97 -29.03 8.52
C LYS A 111 -24.73 -27.94 7.75
N TYR A 112 -24.60 -27.84 6.42
CA TYR A 112 -25.59 -27.12 5.62
C TYR A 112 -26.14 -28.01 4.50
N VAL A 113 -27.22 -28.73 4.87
CA VAL A 113 -28.21 -29.51 4.08
C VAL A 113 -27.70 -30.55 3.09
#